data_AF-A0A9J6GX18-F1
#
_entry.id   AF-A0A9J6GX18-F1
#
_cell.length_a   1.000
_cell.length_b   1.000
_cell.length_c   1.000
_cell.angle_alpha   90.00
_cell.angle_beta   90.00
_cell.angle_gamma   90.00
#
_symmetry.space_group_name_H-M   'P 1'
#
loop_
_entity.id
_entity.type
_entity.pdbx_description
1 polymer ?
#
loop_
_entity_poly.entity_id
_entity_poly.type
_entity_poly.pdbx_seq_one_letter_code
_entity_poly.pdbx_strand_id
1 'polypeptide(L)'
;MPLTYTDAGPIDDEWKMSQLIGDIMLTCPVLRLGEALASSDRNKVFGYVFDHRPSFALFNHTTGAPRWSELDFVFGRPLDGSRQATPEEERLSRTVIDIWSGFARTGYAAGVAFVRKIVVL
;
A
#
# COMPACT_ATOMS: atom_id res chain seq x y z
N MET A 1 5.20 3.78 23.41
CA MET A 1 5.83 2.61 24.08
C MET A 1 7.33 2.73 23.86
N PRO A 2 8.19 2.75 24.90
CA PRO A 2 9.61 2.96 24.69
C PRO A 2 10.25 1.67 24.16
N LEU A 3 11.03 1.78 23.08
CA LEU A 3 11.72 0.68 22.43
C LEU A 3 12.93 0.27 23.28
N THR A 4 12.88 -0.92 23.89
CA THR A 4 14.06 -1.58 24.46
C THR A 4 14.89 -2.22 23.34
N TYR A 5 16.14 -1.79 23.25
CA TYR A 5 17.12 -1.98 22.16
C TYR A 5 17.74 -3.39 22.06
N THR A 6 17.22 -4.43 22.73
CA THR A 6 18.02 -5.65 23.00
C THR A 6 17.66 -6.93 22.25
N ASP A 7 16.76 -6.91 21.25
CA ASP A 7 16.42 -8.13 20.47
C ASP A 7 16.84 -8.07 18.98
N ALA A 8 17.95 -7.39 18.67
CA ALA A 8 18.40 -7.21 17.30
C ALA A 8 19.24 -8.37 16.75
N GLY A 9 18.60 -9.29 16.02
CA GLY A 9 19.27 -10.33 15.21
C GLY A 9 19.16 -10.01 13.72
N PRO A 10 20.06 -10.48 12.83
CA PRO A 10 20.34 -9.92 11.50
C PRO A 10 19.16 -9.55 10.57
N ILE A 11 18.03 -10.22 10.69
CA ILE A 11 16.79 -9.94 9.94
C ILE A 11 16.18 -8.60 10.37
N ASP A 12 16.43 -8.20 11.62
CA ASP A 12 15.80 -7.06 12.25
C ASP A 12 16.34 -5.71 11.75
N ASP A 13 17.66 -5.62 11.62
CA ASP A 13 18.35 -4.48 11.04
C ASP A 13 18.01 -4.30 9.55
N GLU A 14 17.92 -5.39 8.78
CA GLU A 14 17.57 -5.33 7.36
C GLU A 14 16.14 -4.80 7.12
N TRP A 15 15.15 -5.27 7.91
CA TRP A 15 13.79 -4.75 7.78
C TRP A 15 13.67 -3.31 8.26
N LYS A 16 14.36 -2.93 9.36
CA LYS A 16 14.38 -1.55 9.86
C LYS A 16 14.94 -0.59 8.82
N MET A 17 16.04 -0.96 8.18
CA MET A 17 16.63 -0.17 7.09
C MET A 17 15.71 -0.09 5.87
N SER A 18 15.04 -1.19 5.52
CA SER A 18 14.06 -1.21 4.42
C SER A 18 12.88 -0.28 4.69
N GLN A 19 12.34 -0.29 5.92
CA GLN A 19 11.27 0.62 6.35
C GLN A 19 11.74 2.08 6.32
N LEU A 20 12.91 2.37 6.89
CA LEU A 20 13.47 3.73 6.91
C LEU A 20 13.63 4.28 5.48
N ILE A 21 14.18 3.49 4.56
CA ILE A 21 14.33 3.88 3.16
C ILE A 21 12.95 4.06 2.50
N GLY A 22 11.99 3.19 2.77
CA GLY A 22 10.61 3.31 2.29
C GLY A 22 9.92 4.59 2.76
N ASP A 23 10.10 4.94 4.02
CA ASP A 23 9.52 6.15 4.62
C ASP A 23 10.12 7.42 4.03
N ILE A 24 11.44 7.46 3.85
CA ILE A 24 12.13 8.61 3.25
C ILE A 24 11.76 8.78 1.77
N MET A 25 11.74 7.69 1.01
CA MET A 25 11.61 7.73 -0.45
C MET A 25 10.16 7.81 -0.93
N LEU A 26 9.19 7.30 -0.18
CA LEU A 26 7.81 7.16 -0.65
C LEU A 26 6.77 7.55 0.40
N THR A 27 6.74 6.90 1.57
CA THR A 27 5.62 7.04 2.53
C THR A 27 5.44 8.48 3.00
N CYS A 28 6.50 9.09 3.58
CA CYS A 28 6.40 10.45 4.13
C CYS A 28 6.12 11.49 3.04
N PRO A 29 6.82 11.51 1.88
CA PRO A 29 6.50 12.45 0.79
C PRO A 29 5.05 12.36 0.30
N VAL A 30 4.52 11.15 0.10
CA VAL A 30 3.14 10.94 -0.38
C VAL A 30 2.12 11.39 0.66
N LEU A 31 2.36 11.09 1.94
CA LEU A 31 1.50 11.54 3.03
C LEU A 31 1.47 13.07 3.14
N ARG A 32 2.64 13.73 3.06
CA ARG A 32 2.74 15.20 3.11
C ARG A 32 2.07 15.86 1.90
N LEU A 33 2.17 15.25 0.72
CA LEU A 33 1.42 15.69 -0.46
C LEU A 33 -0.10 15.55 -0.24
N GLY A 34 -0.54 14.41 0.31
CA GLY A 34 -1.94 14.18 0.63
C GLY A 34 -2.50 15.21 1.61
N GLU A 35 -1.76 15.52 2.68
CA GLU A 35 -2.11 16.57 3.63
C GLU A 35 -2.19 17.95 2.97
N ALA A 36 -1.20 18.31 2.15
CA ALA A 36 -1.19 19.58 1.43
C ALA A 36 -2.40 19.71 0.50
N LEU A 37 -2.76 18.64 -0.23
CA LEU A 37 -3.94 18.62 -1.09
C LEU A 37 -5.24 18.69 -0.27
N ALA A 38 -5.30 18.01 0.87
CA ALA A 38 -6.46 17.97 1.76
C ALA A 38 -6.67 19.28 2.54
N SER A 39 -5.69 20.19 2.57
CA SER A 39 -5.82 21.51 3.22
C SER A 39 -6.87 22.42 2.57
N SER A 40 -7.28 22.13 1.33
CA SER A 40 -8.37 22.82 0.66
C SER A 40 -9.67 22.01 0.78
N ASP A 41 -10.74 22.64 1.28
CA ASP A 41 -12.08 22.03 1.37
C ASP A 41 -12.67 21.63 0.00
N ARG A 42 -12.07 22.11 -1.11
CA ARG A 42 -12.48 21.72 -2.47
C ARG A 42 -11.95 20.35 -2.89
N ASN A 43 -10.91 19.85 -2.23
CA ASN A 43 -10.26 18.61 -2.60
C ASN A 43 -10.75 17.46 -1.72
N LYS A 44 -11.12 16.35 -2.35
CA LYS A 44 -11.35 15.07 -1.66
C LYS A 44 -10.13 14.19 -1.90
N VAL A 45 -9.41 13.88 -0.82
CA VAL A 45 -8.18 13.08 -0.88
C VAL A 45 -8.44 11.73 -0.23
N PHE A 46 -8.06 10.66 -0.93
CA PHE A 46 -8.19 9.27 -0.48
C PHE A 46 -6.80 8.64 -0.47
N GLY A 47 -6.49 7.87 0.55
CA GLY A 47 -5.23 7.15 0.66
C GLY A 47 -5.44 5.74 1.21
N TYR A 48 -4.69 4.78 0.67
CA TYR A 48 -4.71 3.40 1.14
C TYR A 48 -3.28 2.88 1.30
N VAL A 49 -3.13 1.86 2.14
CA VAL A 49 -1.90 1.06 2.29
C VAL A 49 -2.17 -0.29 1.65
N PHE A 50 -1.29 -0.72 0.75
CA PHE A 50 -1.34 -2.05 0.16
C PHE A 50 -0.35 -2.96 0.87
N ASP A 51 -0.86 -3.92 1.63
CA ASP A 51 -0.06 -4.85 2.43
C ASP A 51 -0.43 -6.30 2.12
N HIS A 52 -0.42 -6.63 0.82
CA HIS A 52 -0.63 -8.00 0.35
C HIS A 52 0.55 -8.43 -0.50
N ARG A 53 1.11 -9.59 -0.20
CA ARG A 53 2.17 -10.18 -1.02
C ARG A 53 1.55 -11.16 -2.02
N PRO A 54 1.72 -10.93 -3.34
CA PRO A 54 1.19 -11.84 -4.34
C PRO A 54 1.80 -13.24 -4.20
N SER A 55 0.98 -14.28 -4.27
CA SER A 55 1.38 -15.70 -4.27
C SER A 55 2.35 -16.03 -5.41
N PHE A 56 2.25 -15.30 -6.52
CA PHE A 56 3.08 -15.41 -7.72
C PHE A 56 4.26 -14.43 -7.76
N ALA A 57 4.60 -13.79 -6.64
CA ALA A 57 5.73 -12.88 -6.57
C ALA A 57 7.05 -13.61 -6.87
N LEU A 58 7.85 -13.05 -7.79
CA LEU A 58 9.10 -13.68 -8.27
C LEU A 58 10.18 -13.83 -7.20
N PHE A 59 10.18 -12.95 -6.20
CA PHE A 59 11.26 -12.88 -5.21
C PHE A 59 10.82 -13.45 -3.87
N ASN A 60 11.40 -14.58 -3.45
CA ASN A 60 11.12 -15.24 -2.16
C ASN A 60 11.75 -14.53 -0.94
N HIS A 61 11.72 -13.20 -0.92
CA HIS A 61 12.14 -12.44 0.26
C HIS A 61 11.10 -12.57 1.38
N THR A 62 11.57 -12.69 2.61
CA THR A 62 10.78 -12.69 3.85
C THR A 62 10.20 -11.32 4.20
N THR A 63 10.53 -10.27 3.44
CA THR A 63 10.03 -8.91 3.64
C THR A 63 8.70 -8.73 2.90
N GLY A 64 7.73 -8.11 3.58
CA GLY A 64 6.29 -8.00 3.29
C GLY A 64 5.83 -7.91 1.81
N ALA A 65 5.00 -6.91 1.49
CA ALA A 65 4.55 -6.71 0.12
C ALA A 65 5.70 -6.11 -0.72
N PRO A 66 6.11 -6.75 -1.84
CA PRO A 66 7.11 -6.16 -2.72
C PRO A 66 6.63 -4.81 -3.25
N ARG A 67 7.56 -3.85 -3.34
CA ARG A 67 7.30 -2.56 -4.00
C ARG A 67 6.72 -2.81 -5.40
N TRP A 68 5.64 -2.10 -5.74
CA TRP A 68 4.88 -2.21 -7.01
C TRP A 68 3.98 -3.43 -7.15
N SER A 69 3.86 -4.28 -6.12
CA SER A 69 2.99 -5.44 -6.16
C SER A 69 1.51 -5.07 -6.33
N GLU A 70 1.11 -3.88 -5.90
CA GLU A 70 -0.25 -3.38 -6.06
C GLU A 70 -0.64 -3.18 -7.54
N LEU A 71 0.32 -2.86 -8.42
CA LEU A 71 0.04 -2.62 -9.84
C LEU A 71 -0.53 -3.87 -10.52
N ASP A 72 -0.06 -5.06 -10.11
CA ASP A 72 -0.60 -6.32 -10.61
C ASP A 72 -2.11 -6.42 -10.34
N PHE A 73 -2.55 -5.97 -9.16
CA PHE A 73 -3.96 -6.00 -8.76
C PHE A 73 -4.76 -4.89 -9.41
N VAL A 74 -4.18 -3.69 -9.58
CA VAL A 74 -4.80 -2.55 -10.29
C VAL A 74 -5.08 -2.91 -11.76
N PHE A 75 -4.16 -3.61 -12.43
CA PHE A 75 -4.31 -3.97 -13.84
C PHE A 75 -4.95 -5.35 -14.09
N GLY A 76 -5.39 -6.04 -13.04
CA GLY A 76 -6.15 -7.27 -13.18
C GLY A 76 -5.32 -8.52 -13.50
N ARG A 77 -4.03 -8.52 -13.18
CA ARG A 77 -3.15 -9.68 -13.39
C ARG A 77 -3.66 -10.95 -12.69
N PRO A 78 -4.19 -10.93 -11.45
CA PRO A 78 -4.82 -12.11 -10.86
C PRO A 78 -6.02 -12.67 -11.64
N LEU A 79 -6.63 -11.87 -12.52
CA LEU A 79 -7.81 -12.23 -13.30
C LEU A 79 -7.47 -12.77 -14.70
N ASP A 80 -6.20 -12.76 -15.10
CA ASP A 80 -5.75 -13.11 -16.45
C ASP A 80 -5.68 -14.62 -16.72
N GLY A 81 -5.80 -15.46 -15.67
CA GLY A 81 -5.71 -16.92 -15.73
C GLY A 81 -4.32 -17.47 -16.09
N SER A 82 -3.33 -16.61 -16.31
CA SER A 82 -1.96 -16.97 -16.71
C SER A 82 -1.06 -17.33 -15.54
N ARG A 83 -1.44 -16.94 -14.31
CA ARG A 83 -0.72 -17.23 -13.07
C ARG A 83 -1.62 -17.95 -12.07
N GLN A 84 -1.00 -18.73 -11.18
CA GLN A 84 -1.67 -19.40 -10.07
C GLN A 84 -2.02 -18.41 -8.95
N ALA A 85 -2.84 -17.39 -9.26
CA ALA A 85 -3.40 -16.51 -8.24
C ALA A 85 -4.44 -17.27 -7.40
N THR A 86 -4.57 -16.92 -6.12
CA THR A 86 -5.60 -17.53 -5.27
C THR A 86 -6.98 -16.90 -5.51
N PRO A 87 -8.08 -17.59 -5.16
CA PRO A 87 -9.41 -16.98 -5.22
C PRO A 87 -9.53 -15.69 -4.39
N GLU A 88 -8.77 -15.58 -3.30
CA GLU A 88 -8.68 -14.38 -2.48
C GLU A 88 -7.99 -13.23 -3.24
N GLU A 89 -6.95 -13.53 -4.01
CA GLU A 89 -6.25 -12.56 -4.84
C GLU A 89 -7.09 -12.06 -6.02
N GLU A 90 -7.90 -12.93 -6.62
CA GLU A 90 -8.88 -12.51 -7.62
C GLU A 90 -9.90 -11.53 -7.02
N ARG A 91 -10.45 -11.82 -5.83
CA ARG A 91 -11.37 -10.92 -5.12
C ARG A 91 -10.70 -9.61 -4.73
N LEU A 92 -9.45 -9.67 -4.27
CA LEU A 92 -8.66 -8.48 -3.96
C LEU A 92 -8.45 -7.62 -5.21
N SER A 93 -8.10 -8.23 -6.35
CA SER A 93 -7.89 -7.49 -7.61
C SER A 93 -9.18 -6.81 -8.08
N ARG A 94 -10.33 -7.49 -8.01
CA ARG A 94 -11.63 -6.86 -8.32
C ARG A 94 -11.91 -5.66 -7.43
N THR A 95 -11.66 -5.80 -6.12
CA THR A 95 -11.82 -4.69 -5.17
C THR A 95 -10.94 -3.49 -5.52
N VAL A 96 -9.65 -3.73 -5.84
CA VAL A 96 -8.72 -2.65 -6.21
C VAL A 96 -9.14 -2.00 -7.54
N ILE A 97 -9.54 -2.77 -8.54
CA ILE A 97 -10.05 -2.26 -9.81
C ILE A 97 -11.31 -1.40 -9.59
N ASP A 98 -12.24 -1.83 -8.74
CA ASP A 98 -13.46 -1.09 -8.42
C ASP A 98 -13.13 0.24 -7.71
N ILE A 99 -12.16 0.24 -6.79
CA ILE A 99 -11.66 1.45 -6.12
C ILE A 99 -11.10 2.44 -7.16
N TRP A 100 -10.17 1.99 -8.00
CA TRP A 100 -9.49 2.85 -8.97
C TRP A 100 -10.44 3.35 -10.07
N SER A 101 -11.27 2.46 -10.63
CA SER A 101 -12.22 2.82 -11.68
C SER A 101 -13.39 3.65 -11.16
N GLY A 102 -13.83 3.41 -9.93
CA GLY A 102 -14.84 4.21 -9.24
C GLY A 102 -14.36 5.64 -8.99
N PHE A 103 -13.12 5.78 -8.51
CA PHE A 103 -12.48 7.10 -8.34
C PHE A 103 -12.36 7.84 -9.67
N ALA A 104 -11.85 7.18 -10.71
CA ALA A 104 -11.71 7.80 -12.04
C ALA A 104 -13.06 8.27 -12.62
N ARG A 105 -14.14 7.53 -12.35
CA ARG A 105 -15.48 7.83 -12.89
C ARG A 105 -16.23 8.92 -12.12
N THR A 106 -16.06 8.96 -10.79
CA THR A 106 -16.94 9.76 -9.90
C THR A 106 -16.19 10.68 -8.95
N GLY A 107 -14.87 10.56 -8.86
CA GLY A 107 -14.07 11.22 -7.81
C GLY A 107 -14.25 10.61 -6.42
N TYR A 108 -14.87 9.42 -6.30
CA TYR A 108 -15.09 8.73 -5.04
C TYR A 108 -14.50 7.32 -5.05
N ALA A 109 -13.63 7.03 -4.08
CA ALA A 109 -13.01 5.73 -3.85
C ALA A 109 -13.71 5.02 -2.68
N ALA A 110 -14.70 4.18 -2.98
CA ALA A 110 -15.44 3.44 -1.96
C ALA A 110 -14.50 2.50 -1.18
N GLY A 111 -14.61 2.48 0.15
CA GLY A 111 -13.79 1.60 1.01
C GLY A 111 -12.39 2.12 1.33
N VAL A 112 -12.02 3.33 0.90
CA VAL A 112 -10.74 3.99 1.22
C VAL A 112 -10.95 5.10 2.27
N ALA A 113 -10.03 5.23 3.23
CA ALA A 113 -10.11 6.22 4.30
C ALA A 113 -9.49 7.58 3.90
N PHE A 114 -9.97 8.65 4.55
CA PHE A 114 -9.52 10.04 4.34
C PHE A 114 -8.35 10.39 5.26
N VAL A 115 -7.34 11.09 4.75
CA VAL A 115 -6.24 11.65 5.57
C VAL A 115 -6.69 12.96 6.25
N ARG A 116 -7.41 12.91 7.40
CA ARG A 116 -7.88 14.13 8.11
C ARG A 116 -6.88 14.66 9.13
N LYS A 117 -5.94 13.82 9.58
CA LYS A 117 -4.86 14.17 10.50
C LYS A 117 -3.96 12.95 10.66
N ILE A 118 -2.70 13.09 10.28
CA ILE A 118 -1.68 12.16 10.73
C ILE A 118 -1.30 12.61 12.14
N VAL A 119 -1.81 11.90 13.16
CA VAL A 119 -1.19 11.94 14.48
C VAL A 119 -0.09 10.89 14.43
N VAL A 120 1.14 11.34 14.19
CA VAL A 120 2.32 10.53 14.50
C VAL A 120 2.38 10.48 16.04
N LEU A 121 2.14 9.31 16.63
CA LEU A 121 2.47 9.03 18.03
C LEU A 121 3.94 8.60 18.15
#